data_AF-A0A8T6YEE1-F1
#
_entry.id   AF-A0A8T6YEE1-F1
#
_cell.length_a   1.000
_cell.length_b   1.000
_cell.length_c   1.000
_cell.angle_alpha   90.00
_cell.angle_beta   90.00
_cell.angle_gamma   90.00
#
_symmetry.space_group_name_H-M   'P 1'
#
loop_
_entity.id
_entity.type
_entity.pdbx_description
1 polymer ?
#
loop_
_entity_poly.entity_id
_entity_poly.type
_entity_poly.pdbx_seq_one_letter_code
_entity_poly.pdbx_strand_id
1 'polypeptide(L)' 'MTKMGEVTDKILEYLNESENLTLKEVKKRVPAANKDILDFMEISGLIEQKKGAASITKLGIELLKVEH' A
#
# COMPACT_ATOMS: atom_id res chain seq x y z
N MET A 1 7.55 7.06 -17.58
CA MET A 1 8.24 5.91 -16.96
C MET A 1 7.75 5.80 -15.52
N THR A 2 7.60 4.57 -15.02
CA THR A 2 6.39 4.09 -14.34
C THR A 2 6.20 4.61 -12.90
N LYS A 3 5.38 5.67 -12.73
CA LYS A 3 5.03 6.26 -11.41
C LYS A 3 4.32 5.30 -10.45
N MET A 4 3.77 4.19 -10.93
CA MET A 4 2.87 3.34 -10.14
C MET A 4 3.61 2.33 -9.26
N GLY A 5 4.76 1.80 -9.71
CA GLY A 5 5.61 0.93 -8.90
C GLY A 5 6.10 1.66 -7.65
N GLU A 6 6.77 2.80 -7.84
CA GLU A 6 7.30 3.63 -6.74
C GLU A 6 6.24 4.07 -5.72
N VAL A 7 4.99 4.26 -6.16
CA VAL A 7 3.88 4.61 -5.27
C VAL A 7 3.39 3.38 -4.49
N THR A 8 3.37 2.21 -5.14
CA THR A 8 3.02 0.93 -4.52
C THR A 8 4.02 0.60 -3.42
N ASP A 9 5.32 0.72 -3.71
CA ASP A 9 6.41 0.41 -2.76
C ASP A 9 6.30 1.30 -1.52
N LYS A 10 6.14 2.62 -1.71
CA LYS A 10 5.94 3.57 -0.60
C LYS A 10 4.71 3.28 0.25
N ILE A 11 3.60 2.83 -0.36
CA ILE A 11 2.40 2.45 0.39
C ILE A 11 2.68 1.19 1.22
N LEU A 12 3.35 0.19 0.64
CA LEU A 12 3.70 -1.05 1.34
C LEU A 12 4.67 -0.81 2.49
N GLU A 13 5.75 -0.05 2.26
CA GLU A 13 6.68 0.36 3.32
C GLU A 13 5.94 1.01 4.48
N TYR A 14 5.04 1.95 4.19
CA TYR A 14 4.33 2.67 5.22
C TYR A 14 3.35 1.78 6.01
N LEU A 15 2.64 0.89 5.32
CA LEU A 15 1.75 -0.09 5.97
C LEU A 15 2.52 -1.17 6.75
N ASN A 16 3.79 -1.43 6.40
CA ASN A 16 4.67 -2.33 7.12
C ASN A 16 5.27 -1.69 8.39
N GLU A 17 5.55 -0.38 8.36
CA GLU A 17 6.01 0.37 9.53
C GLU A 17 4.90 0.61 10.58
N SER A 18 3.64 0.60 10.17
CA SER A 18 2.50 0.95 11.04
C SER A 18 1.31 0.07 10.74
N GLU A 19 0.94 -0.77 11.70
CA GLU A 19 -0.25 -1.62 11.57
C GLU A 19 -1.52 -0.77 11.53
N ASN A 20 -2.41 -1.09 10.58
CA ASN A 20 -3.81 -0.64 10.55
C ASN A 20 -4.00 0.89 10.34
N LEU A 21 -3.35 1.43 9.32
CA LEU A 21 -3.46 2.84 8.95
C LEU A 21 -4.79 3.16 8.27
N THR A 22 -5.34 4.34 8.54
CA THR A 22 -6.52 4.79 7.80
C THR A 22 -6.14 5.16 6.36
N LEU A 23 -7.08 4.98 5.42
CA LEU A 23 -6.87 5.40 4.02
C LEU A 23 -6.55 6.90 3.90
N LYS A 24 -7.03 7.71 4.86
CA LYS A 24 -6.70 9.13 4.94
C LYS A 24 -5.23 9.36 5.30
N GLU A 25 -4.67 8.59 6.22
CA GLU A 25 -3.26 8.68 6.60
C GLU A 25 -2.34 8.22 5.48
N VAL A 26 -2.69 7.11 4.82
CA VAL A 26 -1.98 6.64 3.63
C VAL A 26 -1.93 7.74 2.56
N LYS A 27 -3.07 8.38 2.27
CA LYS A 27 -3.15 9.50 1.30
C LYS A 27 -2.40 10.76 1.74
N LYS A 28 -2.31 11.03 3.05
CA LYS A 28 -1.53 12.17 3.56
C LYS A 28 -0.04 11.95 3.38
N ARG A 29 0.44 10.74 3.66
CA ARG A 29 1.88 10.41 3.58
C ARG A 29 2.32 10.10 2.16
N VAL A 30 1.43 9.55 1.35
CA VAL A 30 1.63 9.29 -0.08
C VAL A 30 0.53 10.03 -0.87
N PRO A 31 0.71 11.31 -1.22
CA PRO A 31 -0.30 12.11 -1.94
C PRO A 31 -0.70 11.53 -3.30
N ALA A 32 0.20 10.73 -3.89
CA ALA A 32 -0.05 10.03 -5.15
C ALA A 32 -0.93 8.77 -4.99
N ALA A 33 -1.22 8.31 -3.75
CA ALA A 33 -2.07 7.16 -3.46
C ALA A 33 -3.55 7.47 -3.76
N ASN A 34 -3.90 7.50 -5.04
CA ASN A 34 -5.28 7.66 -5.48
C ASN A 34 -6.08 6.36 -5.28
N LYS A 35 -7.39 6.44 -5.54
CA LYS A 35 -8.28 5.28 -5.39
C LYS A 35 -7.88 4.13 -6.32
N ASP A 36 -7.54 4.42 -7.57
CA ASP A 36 -7.21 3.40 -8.56
C ASP A 36 -5.98 2.57 -8.17
N ILE A 37 -4.98 3.21 -7.53
CA ILE A 37 -3.80 2.52 -7.02
C ILE A 37 -4.14 1.65 -5.82
N LEU A 38 -4.93 2.16 -4.87
CA LEU A 38 -5.32 1.38 -3.69
C LEU A 38 -6.20 0.18 -4.08
N ASP A 39 -7.14 0.38 -5.00
CA ASP A 39 -7.99 -0.68 -5.53
C ASP A 39 -7.17 -1.71 -6.31
N PHE A 40 -6.19 -1.27 -7.11
CA PHE A 40 -5.24 -2.17 -7.78
C PHE A 40 -4.46 -3.02 -6.77
N MET A 41 -3.88 -2.39 -5.74
CA MET A 41 -3.12 -3.09 -4.71
C MET A 41 -3.98 -4.10 -3.93
N GLU A 42 -5.25 -3.77 -3.67
CA GLU A 42 -6.19 -4.69 -3.04
C GLU A 42 -6.53 -5.87 -3.95
N ILE A 43 -6.84 -5.63 -5.22
CA ILE A 43 -7.13 -6.69 -6.21
C ILE A 43 -5.91 -7.60 -6.41
N SER A 44 -4.70 -7.03 -6.43
CA SER A 44 -3.45 -7.77 -6.50
C SER A 44 -3.11 -8.50 -5.19
N GLY A 45 -3.89 -8.34 -4.13
CA GLY A 45 -3.71 -9.01 -2.85
C GLY A 45 -2.53 -8.48 -2.04
N LEU A 46 -2.03 -7.27 -2.34
CA LEU A 46 -0.91 -6.63 -1.66
C LEU A 46 -1.32 -5.99 -0.33
N ILE A 47 -2.54 -5.46 -0.30
CA ILE A 47 -3.17 -4.84 0.87
C ILE A 47 -4.61 -5.35 1.02
N GLU A 48 -5.18 -5.22 2.21
CA GLU A 48 -6.63 -5.33 2.43
C GLU A 48 -7.20 -3.97 2.83
N GLN A 49 -8.37 -3.59 2.31
CA GLN A 49 -9.11 -2.42 2.77
C GLN A 49 -10.31 -2.86 3.63
N LYS A 50 -10.30 -2.54 4.94
CA LYS A 50 -11.40 -2.87 5.86
C LYS A 50 -11.87 -1.62 6.61
N LYS A 51 -13.16 -1.30 6.50
CA LYS A 51 -13.82 -0.19 7.24
C LYS A 51 -13.07 1.16 7.14
N GLY A 52 -12.44 1.44 6.00
CA GLY A 52 -11.69 2.69 5.78
C GLY A 52 -10.25 2.70 6.30
N ALA A 53 -9.75 1.55 6.76
CA ALA A 53 -8.34 1.28 7.01
C ALA A 53 -7.75 0.40 5.91
N ALA A 54 -6.44 0.55 5.69
CA ALA A 54 -5.62 -0.34 4.89
C ALA A 54 -4.67 -1.12 5.79
N SER A 55 -4.42 -2.37 5.45
CA SER A 55 -3.41 -3.22 6.11
C SER A 55 -2.63 -3.97 5.05
N ILE A 56 -1.33 -4.13 5.25
CA ILE A 56 -0.49 -4.91 4.34
C ILE A 56 -0.80 -6.41 4.50
N THR A 57 -0.82 -7.15 3.40
CA THR A 57 -0.98 -8.62 3.44
C THR A 57 0.38 -9.30 3.59
N LYS A 58 0.35 -10.63 3.80
CA LYS A 58 1.58 -11.45 3.74
C LYS A 58 2.30 -11.32 2.39
N LEU A 59 1.56 -11.30 1.28
CA LEU A 59 2.12 -11.15 -0.06
C LEU A 59 2.80 -9.77 -0.22
N GLY A 60 2.16 -8.71 0.27
CA GLY A 60 2.74 -7.36 0.26
C GLY A 60 4.05 -7.28 1.06
N ILE A 61 4.12 -7.95 2.22
CA ILE A 61 5.33 -8.04 3.03
C ILE A 61 6.43 -8.82 2.30
N GLU A 62 6.08 -9.92 1.62
CA GLU A 62 7.06 -10.72 0.87
C GLU A 62 7.67 -9.94 -0.28
N LEU A 63 6.88 -9.13 -1.01
CA LEU A 63 7.40 -8.29 -2.08
C LEU A 63 8.44 -7.28 -1.60
N LEU A 64 8.26 -6.68 -0.42
CA LEU A 64 9.25 -5.78 0.18
C LEU A 64 10.59 -6.47 0.48
N LYS A 65 10.60 -7.79 0.66
CA LYS A 65 11.83 -8.56 0.97
C LYS A 65 12.61 -8.99 -0.27
N VAL A 66 12.00 -8.95 -1.45
CA VAL A 66 12.63 -9.42 -2.71
C VAL A 66 13.58 -8.36 -3.29
N GLU A 67 13.50 -7.10 -2.84
CA GLU A 67 14.37 -6.00 -3.31
C GLU A 67 15.70 -5.82 -2.52
N HIS A 68 16.31 -6.90 -1.99
CA HIS A 68 17.67 -6.86 -1.40
C HIS A 68 18.61 -7.92 -1.98
#